data_AF-A0A936B2B9-F1
#
_entry.id   AF-A0A936B2B9-F1
#
_cell.length_a   1.000
_cell.length_b   1.000
_cell.length_c   1.000
_cell.angle_alpha   90.00
_cell.angle_beta   90.00
_cell.angle_gamma   90.00
#
_symmetry.space_group_name_H-M   'P 1'
#
loop_
_entity.id
_entity.type
_entity.pdbx_description
1 polymer ?
#
loop_
_entity_poly.entity_id
_entity_poly.type
_entity_poly.pdbx_seq_one_letter_code
_entity_poly.pdbx_strand_id
1 'polypeptide(L)'
;MGENGRALRLPFQPATESIPGPSGTAIPSFTSLDIFFGRQSYATTVGHETQRTRDWFPVHWRDWLTALEQISITDYVAHKGDKTLKGVYDEAREAYAGETGLLQRHRLKAYGFLDLSFKAGRAKTLGGIAGSYSERVWDKLATELDESRMERYGRTPSTPHMVPLKRVESIRDHELDFVRKVVFDIAGTGIRYVAGDRCAILPENSPELVQKTLRALGATGAERVQLNRPWRDHLHLRHGYDGQTELPLATLLQFGRLRPVERTAALALHKLTNNERLLAILDGWAEDQWEMWDLLGMLATAGYNPKRLWQATPGDYEHICRIIPPERWRLYSISSIQDEAQELHLTVGHFHYETAASELSPPAQRRGTGSSFLARLADGAPGKLVSVKVVHPPRFGLPADGKRPLVMFAGGTGIAPMRGLIAERVRAGGRGRCGSCSARASRPIFITKRS
;
A
#
# COMPACT_ATOMS: atom_id res chain seq x y z
N MET A 1 -42.03 43.82 -1.17
CA MET A 1 -40.90 44.52 -0.53
C MET A 1 -40.94 44.11 0.93
N GLY A 2 -40.01 43.42 1.56
CA GLY A 2 -38.63 42.99 1.32
C GLY A 2 -38.15 42.44 2.68
N GLU A 3 -37.01 41.74 2.70
CA GLU A 3 -36.37 41.14 3.89
C GLU A 3 -36.86 39.75 4.33
N ASN A 4 -36.55 38.74 3.52
CA ASN A 4 -36.29 37.39 4.03
C ASN A 4 -34.97 37.40 4.82
N GLY A 5 -35.02 37.85 6.08
CA GLY A 5 -33.93 37.72 7.03
C GLY A 5 -33.63 36.25 7.31
N ARG A 6 -32.61 35.70 6.63
CA ARG A 6 -32.09 34.36 6.93
C ARG A 6 -31.49 34.43 8.33
N ALA A 7 -32.18 33.84 9.32
CA ALA A 7 -31.74 33.82 10.70
C ALA A 7 -30.25 33.43 10.78
N LEU A 8 -29.42 34.34 11.30
CA LEU A 8 -28.04 34.04 11.69
C LEU A 8 -28.14 32.94 12.74
N ARG A 9 -27.91 31.70 12.32
CA ARG A 9 -27.81 30.60 13.27
C ARG A 9 -26.60 30.92 14.16
N LEU A 10 -26.83 31.09 15.46
CA LEU A 10 -25.78 31.37 16.44
C LEU A 10 -24.99 30.09 16.73
N PRO A 11 -23.68 30.18 17.08
CA PRO A 11 -22.81 29.04 17.35
C PRO A 11 -23.19 28.20 18.60
N PHE A 12 -24.20 28.62 19.35
CA PHE A 12 -24.71 27.91 20.52
C PHE A 12 -26.23 27.77 20.41
N GLN A 13 -26.69 26.59 19.95
CA GLN A 13 -28.08 26.17 20.18
C GLN A 13 -28.28 25.84 21.66
N PRO A 14 -29.52 25.96 22.20
CA PRO A 14 -29.81 25.62 23.58
C PRO A 14 -29.52 24.12 23.85
N ALA A 15 -28.99 23.86 25.04
CA ALA A 15 -28.32 22.65 25.53
C ALA A 15 -29.15 21.35 25.57
N THR A 16 -29.87 21.01 24.50
CA THR A 16 -30.72 19.80 24.45
C THR A 16 -30.16 18.69 23.56
N GLU A 17 -29.33 19.02 22.56
CA GLU A 17 -28.51 18.04 21.83
C GLU A 17 -27.08 18.58 21.68
N SER A 18 -26.09 17.89 22.26
CA SER A 18 -24.69 18.33 22.16
C SER A 18 -24.20 18.17 20.72
N ILE A 19 -24.21 19.25 19.94
CA ILE A 19 -23.53 19.26 18.63
C ILE A 19 -22.04 19.06 18.90
N PRO A 20 -21.42 17.99 18.38
CA PRO A 20 -20.00 17.79 18.55
C PRO A 20 -19.19 18.93 17.93
N GLY A 21 -18.14 19.36 18.63
CA GLY A 21 -17.19 20.32 18.07
C GLY A 21 -16.42 19.71 16.91
N PRO A 22 -16.03 20.52 15.91
CA PRO A 22 -15.53 20.06 14.62
C PRO A 22 -14.35 19.11 14.78
N SER A 23 -14.38 17.96 14.12
CA SER A 23 -13.18 17.17 13.86
C SER A 23 -12.11 18.04 13.22
N GLY A 24 -10.83 17.73 13.49
CA GLY A 24 -9.71 18.50 12.94
C GLY A 24 -9.65 18.53 11.41
N THR A 25 -10.43 17.69 10.72
CA THR A 25 -10.58 17.65 9.27
C THR A 25 -11.75 18.49 8.73
N ALA A 26 -12.66 18.99 9.58
CA ALA A 26 -13.83 19.79 9.21
C ALA A 26 -13.52 21.30 9.13
N ILE A 27 -12.41 21.67 8.49
CA ILE A 27 -11.97 23.07 8.30
C ILE A 27 -11.87 23.44 6.81
N PRO A 28 -11.87 24.74 6.45
CA PRO A 28 -11.95 25.16 5.05
C PRO A 28 -10.82 24.65 4.15
N SER A 29 -9.60 24.49 4.69
CA SER A 29 -8.46 23.97 3.92
C SER A 29 -8.63 22.51 3.51
N PHE A 30 -9.08 21.64 4.44
CA PHE A 30 -9.40 20.25 4.12
C PHE A 30 -10.62 20.16 3.20
N THR A 31 -11.62 21.02 3.37
CA THR A 31 -12.78 21.07 2.46
C THR A 31 -12.36 21.48 1.04
N SER A 32 -11.42 22.42 0.91
CA SER A 32 -10.85 22.80 -0.40
C SER A 32 -10.14 21.63 -1.07
N LEU A 33 -9.38 20.83 -0.31
CA LEU A 33 -8.73 19.62 -0.81
C LEU A 33 -9.74 18.52 -1.16
N ASP A 34 -10.81 18.36 -0.37
CA ASP A 34 -11.91 17.44 -0.67
C ASP A 34 -12.59 17.78 -1.99
N ILE A 35 -12.83 19.07 -2.27
CA ILE A 35 -13.38 19.52 -3.57
C ILE A 35 -12.36 19.26 -4.69
N PHE A 36 -11.10 19.65 -4.49
CA PHE A 36 -10.05 19.47 -5.50
C PHE A 36 -9.85 17.99 -5.90
N PHE A 37 -9.83 17.08 -4.93
CA PHE A 37 -9.65 15.65 -5.18
C PHE A 37 -10.97 14.89 -5.45
N GLY A 38 -12.11 15.59 -5.40
CA GLY A 38 -13.43 15.02 -5.64
C GLY A 38 -13.82 13.97 -4.61
N ARG A 39 -13.98 14.35 -3.34
CA ARG A 39 -14.51 13.46 -2.29
C ARG A 39 -15.87 12.91 -2.71
N GLN A 40 -16.00 11.59 -2.71
CA GLN A 40 -17.13 10.87 -3.34
C GLN A 40 -18.31 10.67 -2.40
N SER A 41 -18.06 10.66 -1.10
CA SER A 41 -19.08 10.42 -0.07
C SER A 41 -18.78 11.21 1.20
N TYR A 42 -19.82 11.42 2.01
CA TYR A 42 -19.77 12.04 3.34
C TYR A 42 -20.61 11.24 4.35
N ALA A 43 -20.75 9.93 4.14
CA ALA A 43 -21.64 9.05 4.91
C ALA A 43 -21.19 8.77 6.36
N THR A 44 -19.90 8.92 6.65
CA THR A 44 -19.31 8.76 7.99
C THR A 44 -19.71 9.89 8.92
N THR A 45 -19.52 9.71 10.23
CA THR A 45 -19.80 10.74 11.23
C THR A 45 -19.00 12.02 10.94
N VAL A 46 -17.71 11.84 10.64
CA VAL A 46 -16.80 12.93 10.25
C VAL A 46 -17.21 13.57 8.93
N GLY A 47 -17.77 12.79 7.99
CA GLY A 47 -18.32 13.28 6.73
C GLY A 47 -19.51 14.23 6.93
N HIS A 48 -20.54 13.78 7.63
CA HIS A 48 -21.69 14.61 7.95
C HIS A 48 -21.32 15.88 8.72
N GLU A 49 -20.37 15.77 9.65
CA GLU A 49 -19.85 16.92 10.39
C GLU A 49 -19.13 17.93 9.48
N THR A 50 -18.34 17.45 8.51
CA THR A 50 -17.67 18.31 7.52
C THR A 50 -18.70 19.14 6.74
N GLN A 51 -19.78 18.49 6.26
CA GLN A 51 -20.85 19.18 5.53
C GLN A 51 -21.59 20.17 6.43
N ARG A 52 -21.95 19.75 7.64
CA ARG A 52 -22.64 20.62 8.60
C ARG A 52 -21.81 21.85 8.91
N THR A 53 -20.52 21.69 9.21
CA THR A 53 -19.62 22.80 9.63
C THR A 53 -19.42 23.81 8.50
N ARG A 54 -19.42 23.35 7.24
CA ARG A 54 -19.27 24.20 6.06
C ARG A 54 -20.33 25.29 5.95
N ASP A 55 -21.57 25.00 6.34
CA ASP A 55 -22.67 25.97 6.35
C ASP A 55 -22.41 27.19 7.25
N TRP A 56 -21.51 27.03 8.22
CA TRP A 56 -21.17 28.03 9.23
C TRP A 56 -19.85 28.72 8.98
N PHE A 57 -19.12 28.36 7.92
CA PHE A 57 -17.90 29.07 7.58
C PHE A 57 -18.20 30.56 7.29
N PRO A 58 -17.25 31.47 7.59
CA PRO A 58 -17.35 32.86 7.17
C PRO A 58 -17.69 32.97 5.69
N VAL A 59 -18.42 34.03 5.31
CA VAL A 59 -18.95 34.19 3.94
C VAL A 59 -17.87 34.02 2.87
N HIS A 60 -16.69 34.60 3.06
CA HIS A 60 -15.56 34.48 2.12
C HIS A 60 -15.07 33.04 1.93
N TRP A 61 -15.10 32.22 2.98
CA TRP A 61 -14.77 30.80 2.86
C TRP A 61 -15.85 30.02 2.12
N ARG A 62 -17.12 30.35 2.33
CA ARG A 62 -18.22 29.73 1.58
C ARG A 62 -18.15 30.10 0.10
N ASP A 63 -17.95 31.39 -0.21
CA ASP A 63 -17.79 31.88 -1.57
C ASP A 63 -16.59 31.23 -2.28
N TRP A 64 -15.46 31.11 -1.58
CA TRP A 64 -14.28 30.39 -2.07
C TRP A 64 -14.57 28.92 -2.41
N LEU A 65 -15.21 28.18 -1.50
CA LEU A 65 -15.54 26.77 -1.72
C LEU A 65 -16.54 26.60 -2.86
N THR A 66 -17.55 27.48 -2.95
CA THR A 66 -18.50 27.49 -4.07
C THR A 66 -17.80 27.78 -5.40
N ALA A 67 -16.81 28.67 -5.42
CA ALA A 67 -16.00 28.92 -6.62
C ALA A 67 -15.17 27.69 -7.02
N LEU A 68 -14.57 26.98 -6.06
CA LEU A 68 -13.83 25.73 -6.34
C LEU A 68 -14.73 24.63 -6.91
N GLU A 69 -16.00 24.55 -6.50
CA GLU A 69 -16.95 23.55 -6.99
C GLU A 69 -17.44 23.79 -8.42
N GLN A 70 -17.25 25.00 -8.96
CA GLN A 70 -17.67 25.29 -10.34
C GLN A 70 -16.88 24.47 -11.37
N ILE A 71 -15.68 23.98 -11.02
CA ILE A 71 -14.82 23.22 -11.91
C ILE A 71 -14.33 21.96 -11.20
N SER A 72 -14.78 20.80 -11.67
CA SER A 72 -14.28 19.51 -11.23
C SER A 72 -12.90 19.24 -11.83
N ILE A 73 -11.85 19.35 -11.00
CA ILE A 73 -10.48 19.00 -11.40
C ILE A 73 -10.38 17.50 -11.72
N THR A 74 -11.08 16.65 -10.98
CA THR A 74 -11.15 15.21 -11.25
C THR A 74 -11.66 14.94 -12.66
N ASP A 75 -12.76 15.58 -13.05
CA ASP A 75 -13.32 15.42 -14.40
C ASP A 75 -12.38 16.03 -15.44
N TYR A 76 -11.82 17.21 -15.19
CA TYR A 76 -10.85 17.82 -16.10
C TYR A 76 -9.66 16.88 -16.40
N VAL A 77 -9.08 16.27 -15.37
CA VAL A 77 -7.97 15.32 -15.51
C VAL A 77 -8.41 14.08 -16.30
N ALA A 78 -9.61 13.55 -16.04
CA ALA A 78 -10.15 12.40 -16.78
C ALA A 78 -10.40 12.73 -18.26
N HIS A 79 -11.01 13.88 -18.57
CA HIS A 79 -11.34 14.31 -19.93
C HIS A 79 -10.09 14.66 -20.76
N LYS A 80 -9.04 15.22 -20.15
CA LYS A 80 -7.82 15.60 -20.87
C LYS A 80 -7.09 14.37 -21.43
N GLY A 81 -7.23 13.19 -20.80
CA GLY A 81 -6.62 11.94 -21.28
C GLY A 81 -5.09 11.90 -21.23
N ASP A 82 -4.46 12.82 -20.50
CA ASP A 82 -3.00 12.89 -20.37
C ASP A 82 -2.52 12.01 -19.21
N LYS A 83 -1.70 11.02 -19.56
CA LYS A 83 -1.15 10.05 -18.61
C LYS A 83 -0.28 10.69 -17.54
N THR A 84 0.48 11.72 -17.89
CA THR A 84 1.35 12.43 -16.94
C THR A 84 0.49 13.22 -15.96
N LEU A 85 -0.48 13.98 -16.47
CA LEU A 85 -1.39 14.76 -15.63
C LEU A 85 -2.18 13.85 -14.68
N LYS A 86 -2.73 12.76 -15.20
CA LYS A 86 -3.43 11.75 -14.39
C LYS A 86 -2.52 11.16 -13.32
N GLY A 87 -1.28 10.80 -13.68
CA GLY A 87 -0.32 10.25 -12.74
C GLY A 87 0.02 11.21 -11.60
N VAL A 88 0.28 12.47 -11.91
CA VAL A 88 0.56 13.51 -10.90
C VAL A 88 -0.65 13.75 -10.00
N TYR A 89 -1.86 13.79 -10.58
CA TYR A 89 -3.10 13.94 -9.83
C TYR A 89 -3.32 12.76 -8.86
N ASP A 90 -3.13 11.53 -9.34
CA ASP A 90 -3.24 10.32 -8.52
C ASP A 90 -2.20 10.33 -7.39
N GLU A 91 -0.95 10.69 -7.66
CA GLU A 91 0.12 10.79 -6.66
C GLU A 91 -0.20 11.86 -5.59
N ALA A 92 -0.71 13.02 -6.01
CA ALA A 92 -1.14 14.07 -5.08
C ALA A 92 -2.31 13.60 -4.19
N ARG A 93 -3.26 12.85 -4.75
CA ARG A 93 -4.37 12.26 -3.99
C ARG A 93 -3.86 11.21 -3.00
N GLU A 94 -2.90 10.37 -3.40
CA GLU A 94 -2.25 9.40 -2.50
C GLU A 94 -1.47 10.09 -1.36
N ALA A 95 -0.79 11.20 -1.65
CA ALA A 95 -0.12 12.01 -0.64
C ALA A 95 -1.13 12.64 0.35
N TYR A 96 -2.35 12.94 -0.10
CA TYR A 96 -3.42 13.47 0.74
C TYR A 96 -4.13 12.39 1.57
N ALA A 97 -4.73 11.40 0.90
CA ALA A 97 -5.65 10.43 1.49
C ALA A 97 -5.11 8.99 1.50
N GLY A 98 -3.93 8.71 0.97
CA GLY A 98 -3.37 7.35 0.91
C GLY A 98 -2.95 6.80 2.28
N GLU A 99 -2.59 5.51 2.31
CA GLU A 99 -2.15 4.79 3.53
C GLU A 99 -0.89 5.37 4.20
N THR A 100 -0.15 6.22 3.51
CA THR A 100 1.00 6.96 4.08
C THR A 100 0.83 8.46 3.99
N GLY A 101 -0.35 8.92 3.54
CA GLY A 101 -0.68 10.30 3.25
C GLY A 101 -1.04 11.12 4.49
N LEU A 102 -1.40 12.38 4.24
CA LEU A 102 -1.69 13.38 5.27
C LEU A 102 -2.80 12.93 6.23
N LEU A 103 -3.95 12.47 5.72
CA LEU A 103 -5.09 12.07 6.54
C LEU A 103 -4.78 10.86 7.42
N GLN A 104 -4.01 9.90 6.92
CA GLN A 104 -3.59 8.74 7.70
C GLN A 104 -2.58 9.12 8.80
N ARG A 105 -1.65 10.04 8.51
CA ARG A 105 -0.75 10.59 9.53
C ARG A 105 -1.51 11.40 10.57
N HIS A 106 -2.54 12.14 10.15
CA HIS A 106 -3.44 12.85 11.05
C HIS A 106 -4.16 11.86 11.98
N ARG A 107 -4.74 10.78 11.45
CA ARG A 107 -5.34 9.68 12.23
C ARG A 107 -4.39 9.12 13.30
N LEU A 108 -3.15 8.80 12.92
CA LEU A 108 -2.16 8.26 13.86
C LEU A 108 -1.78 9.25 14.97
N LYS A 109 -1.64 10.54 14.63
CA LYS A 109 -1.38 11.59 15.63
C LYS A 109 -2.58 11.80 16.55
N ALA A 110 -3.77 11.87 15.97
CA ALA A 110 -5.02 12.01 16.70
C ALA A 110 -5.20 10.84 17.68
N TYR A 111 -4.97 9.60 17.24
CA TYR A 111 -5.04 8.41 18.09
C TYR A 111 -4.19 8.56 19.36
N GLY A 112 -2.90 8.90 19.23
CA GLY A 112 -2.01 9.06 20.39
C GLY A 112 -2.42 10.20 21.32
N PHE A 113 -2.90 11.31 20.75
CA PHE A 113 -3.42 12.43 21.53
C PHE A 113 -4.72 12.08 22.29
N LEU A 114 -5.62 11.32 21.66
CA LEU A 114 -6.89 10.91 22.23
C LEU A 114 -6.68 9.94 23.39
N ASP A 115 -5.84 8.92 23.21
CA ASP A 115 -5.48 7.97 24.29
C ASP A 115 -4.98 8.73 25.54
N LEU A 116 -4.06 9.68 25.37
CA LEU A 116 -3.58 10.53 26.46
C LEU A 116 -4.68 11.41 27.08
N SER A 117 -5.55 12.00 26.25
CA SER A 117 -6.65 12.85 26.72
C SER A 117 -7.66 12.07 27.58
N PHE A 118 -8.02 10.86 27.17
CA PHE A 118 -8.91 9.97 27.94
C PHE A 118 -8.25 9.51 29.25
N LYS A 119 -6.95 9.17 29.23
CA LYS A 119 -6.19 8.86 30.45
C LYS A 119 -6.12 10.03 31.43
N ALA A 120 -6.09 11.26 30.93
CA ALA A 120 -6.11 12.48 31.72
C ALA A 120 -7.52 12.91 32.17
N GLY A 121 -8.55 12.06 32.02
CA GLY A 121 -9.91 12.32 32.46
C GLY A 121 -10.74 13.21 31.53
N ARG A 122 -10.23 13.55 30.33
CA ARG A 122 -11.00 14.28 29.31
C ARG A 122 -11.79 13.28 28.45
N ALA A 123 -12.84 12.71 29.03
CA ALA A 123 -13.68 11.69 28.38
C ALA A 123 -14.64 12.24 27.29
N LYS A 124 -14.78 13.57 27.19
CA LYS A 124 -15.44 14.25 26.07
C LYS A 124 -14.36 14.91 25.20
N THR A 125 -14.20 14.42 23.99
CA THR A 125 -13.32 15.00 22.98
C THR A 125 -14.13 15.38 21.73
N LEU A 126 -13.51 16.18 20.85
CA LEU A 126 -14.11 16.67 19.60
C LEU A 126 -14.68 15.49 18.76
N GLY A 127 -15.82 15.69 18.10
CA GLY A 127 -16.49 14.65 17.30
C GLY A 127 -17.61 13.85 17.98
N GLY A 128 -17.97 14.12 19.24
CA GLY A 128 -19.24 13.64 19.83
C GLY A 128 -19.25 12.21 20.32
N ILE A 129 -18.11 11.53 20.27
CA ILE A 129 -17.96 10.18 20.78
C ILE A 129 -17.57 10.26 22.26
N ALA A 130 -18.50 9.89 23.13
CA ALA A 130 -18.31 9.84 24.58
C ALA A 130 -18.23 8.39 25.06
N GLY A 131 -17.39 8.12 26.06
CA GLY A 131 -17.36 6.85 26.77
C GLY A 131 -16.15 6.72 27.69
N SER A 132 -16.01 5.56 28.29
CA SER A 132 -14.99 5.25 29.29
C SER A 132 -13.66 4.83 28.67
N TYR A 133 -12.60 4.92 29.47
CA TYR A 133 -11.27 4.42 29.08
C TYR A 133 -11.28 2.92 28.76
N SER A 134 -12.02 2.13 29.54
CA SER A 134 -12.16 0.67 29.35
C SER A 134 -12.79 0.28 28.01
N GLU A 135 -13.63 1.14 27.44
CA GLU A 135 -14.30 0.89 26.16
C GLU A 135 -13.42 1.25 24.94
N ARG A 136 -12.21 1.79 25.19
CA ARG A 136 -11.25 2.20 24.16
C ARG A 136 -11.89 3.02 23.03
N VAL A 137 -12.69 4.00 23.41
CA VAL A 137 -13.51 4.82 22.49
C VAL A 137 -12.69 5.48 21.37
N TRP A 138 -11.41 5.77 21.61
CA TRP A 138 -10.49 6.30 20.61
C TRP A 138 -10.20 5.32 19.44
N ASP A 139 -10.35 4.00 19.63
CA ASP A 139 -10.23 3.01 18.54
C ASP A 139 -11.38 3.19 17.53
N LYS A 140 -12.59 3.47 18.02
CA LYS A 140 -13.76 3.76 17.18
C LYS A 140 -13.55 5.05 16.39
N LEU A 141 -13.08 6.11 17.06
CA LEU A 141 -12.77 7.39 16.39
C LEU A 141 -11.66 7.24 15.34
N ALA A 142 -10.62 6.45 15.63
CA ALA A 142 -9.59 6.18 14.63
C ALA A 142 -10.13 5.39 13.43
N THR A 143 -11.07 4.47 13.66
CA THR A 143 -11.77 3.75 12.59
C THR A 143 -12.60 4.72 11.75
N GLU A 144 -13.40 5.59 12.36
CA GLU A 144 -14.18 6.64 11.68
C GLU A 144 -13.30 7.59 10.85
N LEU A 145 -12.15 8.00 11.38
CA LEU A 145 -11.18 8.83 10.65
C LEU A 145 -10.61 8.09 9.43
N ASP A 146 -10.42 6.76 9.53
CA ASP A 146 -9.99 5.96 8.40
C ASP A 146 -11.09 5.79 7.36
N GLU A 147 -12.31 5.48 7.78
CA GLU A 147 -13.46 5.37 6.89
C GLU A 147 -13.73 6.68 6.18
N SER A 148 -13.68 7.81 6.90
CA SER A 148 -13.78 9.16 6.31
C SER A 148 -12.68 9.38 5.28
N ARG A 149 -11.43 9.02 5.57
CA ARG A 149 -10.33 9.07 4.59
C ARG A 149 -10.66 8.24 3.35
N MET A 150 -11.28 7.08 3.51
CA MET A 150 -11.67 6.19 2.41
C MET A 150 -12.78 6.77 1.52
N GLU A 151 -13.63 7.65 2.02
CA GLU A 151 -14.67 8.33 1.21
C GLU A 151 -14.11 9.24 0.10
N ARG A 152 -12.81 9.58 0.14
CA ARG A 152 -12.12 10.27 -0.97
C ARG A 152 -11.89 9.37 -2.18
N TYR A 153 -12.12 8.08 -2.04
CA TYR A 153 -11.95 7.11 -3.12
C TYR A 153 -13.29 6.50 -3.50
N GLY A 154 -13.57 6.40 -4.81
CA GLY A 154 -14.74 5.67 -5.32
C GLY A 154 -14.56 4.14 -5.29
N ARG A 155 -13.32 3.66 -5.17
CA ARG A 155 -12.90 2.24 -5.06
C ARG A 155 -11.66 2.14 -4.16
N THR A 156 -11.12 0.94 -3.98
CA THR A 156 -9.90 0.68 -3.17
C THR A 156 -8.79 1.71 -3.44
N PRO A 157 -8.14 2.23 -2.38
CA PRO A 157 -7.47 3.53 -2.37
C PRO A 157 -6.05 3.48 -2.94
N SER A 158 -5.81 2.60 -3.91
CA SER A 158 -4.48 2.42 -4.50
C SER A 158 -4.61 2.57 -5.99
N THR A 159 -4.29 3.74 -6.50
CA THR A 159 -4.08 3.94 -7.94
C THR A 159 -2.65 3.52 -8.29
N PRO A 160 -2.41 2.32 -8.85
CA PRO A 160 -1.07 1.93 -9.24
C PRO A 160 -0.63 2.73 -10.47
N HIS A 161 0.68 2.91 -10.63
CA HIS A 161 1.25 3.25 -11.92
C HIS A 161 1.63 1.97 -12.64
N MET A 162 1.20 1.82 -13.89
CA MET A 162 1.65 0.74 -14.77
C MET A 162 2.93 1.20 -15.45
N VAL A 163 4.05 0.61 -15.08
CA VAL A 163 5.37 1.09 -15.48
C VAL A 163 6.10 0.02 -16.28
N PRO A 164 6.57 0.32 -17.49
CA PRO A 164 7.30 -0.64 -18.30
C PRO A 164 8.67 -0.95 -17.68
N LEU A 165 8.98 -2.24 -17.63
CA LEU A 165 10.32 -2.72 -17.36
C LEU A 165 11.24 -2.30 -18.52
N LYS A 166 12.28 -1.53 -18.22
CA LYS A 166 13.27 -1.11 -19.22
C LYS A 166 14.37 -2.15 -19.39
N ARG A 167 14.96 -2.61 -18.29
CA ARG A 167 16.01 -3.65 -18.28
C ARG A 167 16.24 -4.21 -16.89
N VAL A 168 16.85 -5.40 -16.84
CA VAL A 168 17.38 -5.99 -15.61
C VAL A 168 18.85 -6.33 -15.85
N GLU A 169 19.73 -5.78 -15.03
CA GLU A 169 21.18 -5.98 -15.08
C GLU A 169 21.63 -6.86 -13.92
N SER A 170 22.61 -7.72 -14.16
CA SER A 170 23.29 -8.44 -13.08
C SER A 170 24.35 -7.58 -12.41
N ILE A 171 24.34 -7.50 -11.08
CA ILE A 171 25.42 -6.90 -10.30
C ILE A 171 26.36 -7.98 -9.75
N ARG A 172 25.79 -9.12 -9.34
CA ARG A 172 26.52 -10.29 -8.84
C ARG A 172 25.76 -11.52 -9.32
N ASP A 173 26.47 -12.44 -9.96
CA ASP A 173 25.97 -13.77 -10.30
C ASP A 173 26.74 -14.81 -9.49
N HIS A 174 26.14 -15.27 -8.41
CA HIS A 174 26.56 -16.47 -7.67
C HIS A 174 25.35 -17.38 -7.57
N GLU A 175 25.54 -18.71 -7.63
CA GLU A 175 24.46 -19.71 -7.82
C GLU A 175 23.22 -19.52 -6.93
N LEU A 176 23.41 -19.06 -5.69
CA LEU A 176 22.33 -18.82 -4.72
C LEU A 176 22.21 -17.35 -4.28
N ASP A 177 23.26 -16.52 -4.41
CA ASP A 177 23.28 -15.11 -3.97
C ASP A 177 23.54 -14.17 -5.15
N PHE A 178 22.53 -14.02 -6.02
CA PHE A 178 22.61 -13.05 -7.10
C PHE A 178 21.83 -11.77 -6.78
N VAL A 179 22.43 -10.63 -7.17
CA VAL A 179 21.89 -9.29 -6.98
C VAL A 179 21.61 -8.70 -8.35
N ARG A 180 20.38 -8.26 -8.57
CA ARG A 180 19.92 -7.63 -9.80
C ARG A 180 19.70 -6.14 -9.59
N LYS A 181 20.02 -5.35 -10.62
CA LYS A 181 19.54 -3.98 -10.78
C LYS A 181 18.35 -4.00 -11.73
N VAL A 182 17.18 -3.66 -11.22
CA VAL A 182 15.95 -3.57 -12.01
C VAL A 182 15.71 -2.11 -12.35
N VAL A 183 15.50 -1.81 -13.63
CA VAL A 183 15.29 -0.45 -14.12
C VAL A 183 13.92 -0.35 -14.77
N PHE A 184 13.11 0.57 -14.25
CA PHE A 184 11.81 0.93 -14.79
C PHE A 184 11.89 2.27 -15.52
N ASP A 185 11.15 2.40 -16.62
CA ASP A 185 10.97 3.66 -17.32
C ASP A 185 9.71 4.37 -16.82
N ILE A 186 9.89 5.49 -16.13
CA ILE A 186 8.80 6.27 -15.54
C ILE A 186 8.41 7.48 -16.40
N ALA A 187 8.95 7.63 -17.61
CA ALA A 187 8.61 8.73 -18.50
C ALA A 187 7.10 8.75 -18.82
N GLY A 188 6.48 9.93 -18.69
CA GLY A 188 5.06 10.12 -18.96
C GLY A 188 4.10 9.45 -17.97
N THR A 189 4.60 8.83 -16.89
CA THR A 189 3.77 8.16 -15.87
C THR A 189 3.28 9.10 -14.76
N GLY A 190 3.85 10.30 -14.68
CA GLY A 190 3.59 11.28 -13.62
C GLY A 190 4.30 11.03 -12.30
N ILE A 191 4.98 9.88 -12.14
CA ILE A 191 5.66 9.49 -10.89
C ILE A 191 6.74 10.51 -10.49
N ARG A 192 6.68 10.95 -9.23
CA ARG A 192 7.76 11.68 -8.56
C ARG A 192 8.35 10.85 -7.42
N TYR A 193 9.65 10.97 -7.23
CA TYR A 193 10.34 10.40 -6.07
C TYR A 193 11.61 11.17 -5.74
N VAL A 194 12.04 11.06 -4.49
CA VAL A 194 13.30 11.58 -3.99
C VAL A 194 14.18 10.46 -3.45
N ALA A 195 15.48 10.74 -3.33
CA ALA A 195 16.41 9.79 -2.73
C ALA A 195 15.99 9.42 -1.30
N GLY A 196 15.84 8.12 -1.04
CA GLY A 196 15.33 7.58 0.23
C GLY A 196 13.91 7.02 0.14
N ASP A 197 13.18 7.34 -0.93
CA ASP A 197 11.87 6.76 -1.17
C ASP A 197 11.91 5.26 -1.45
N ARG A 198 10.74 4.63 -1.35
CA ARG A 198 10.54 3.21 -1.62
C ARG A 198 9.58 3.03 -2.79
N CYS A 199 9.79 1.99 -3.57
CA CYS A 199 8.89 1.53 -4.60
C CYS A 199 8.18 0.26 -4.11
N ALA A 200 6.87 0.33 -3.98
CA ALA A 200 6.00 -0.81 -3.78
C ALA A 200 5.76 -1.49 -5.14
N ILE A 201 6.11 -2.78 -5.25
CA ILE A 201 5.86 -3.61 -6.42
C ILE A 201 4.79 -4.63 -6.08
N LEU A 202 3.85 -4.85 -6.98
CA LEU A 202 2.87 -5.92 -6.85
C LEU A 202 3.35 -7.18 -7.60
N PRO A 203 3.81 -8.23 -6.90
CA PRO A 203 4.49 -9.35 -7.55
C PRO A 203 3.53 -10.40 -8.12
N GLU A 204 4.07 -11.32 -8.90
CA GLU A 204 3.38 -12.49 -9.45
C GLU A 204 4.13 -13.77 -9.04
N ASN A 205 3.38 -14.82 -8.73
CA ASN A 205 3.96 -16.13 -8.45
C ASN A 205 4.67 -16.72 -9.67
N SER A 206 5.59 -17.64 -9.42
CA SER A 206 6.30 -18.32 -10.49
C SER A 206 5.40 -19.33 -11.19
N PRO A 207 5.59 -19.59 -12.50
CA PRO A 207 4.86 -20.64 -13.20
C PRO A 207 4.99 -22.00 -12.48
N GLU A 208 6.16 -22.30 -11.90
CA GLU A 208 6.40 -23.54 -11.17
C GLU A 208 5.57 -23.63 -9.89
N LEU A 209 5.48 -22.55 -9.10
CA LEU A 209 4.67 -22.52 -7.88
C LEU A 209 3.17 -22.60 -8.21
N VAL A 210 2.73 -21.91 -9.26
CA VAL A 210 1.36 -22.01 -9.77
C VAL A 210 1.05 -23.45 -10.18
N GLN A 211 1.94 -24.09 -10.94
CA GLN A 211 1.75 -25.47 -11.40
C GLN A 211 1.70 -26.48 -10.25
N LYS A 212 2.58 -26.34 -9.24
CA LYS A 212 2.54 -27.17 -8.02
C LYS A 212 1.19 -27.04 -7.31
N THR A 213 0.69 -25.81 -7.20
CA THR A 213 -0.59 -25.53 -6.54
C THR A 213 -1.78 -26.05 -7.35
N LEU A 214 -1.76 -25.91 -8.68
CA LEU A 214 -2.78 -26.52 -9.57
C LEU A 214 -2.85 -28.04 -9.41
N ARG A 215 -1.68 -28.71 -9.35
CA ARG A 215 -1.61 -30.16 -9.11
C ARG A 215 -2.21 -30.53 -7.75
N ALA A 216 -1.88 -29.78 -6.69
CA ALA A 216 -2.46 -30.02 -5.36
C ALA A 216 -3.98 -29.77 -5.32
N LEU A 217 -4.49 -28.85 -6.15
CA LEU A 217 -5.93 -28.60 -6.32
C LEU A 217 -6.64 -29.61 -7.24
N GLY A 218 -5.89 -30.49 -7.91
CA GLY A 218 -6.42 -31.41 -8.91
C GLY A 218 -7.03 -30.69 -10.12
N ALA A 219 -6.48 -29.53 -10.50
CA ALA A 219 -7.01 -28.64 -11.53
C ALA A 219 -6.06 -28.47 -12.72
N THR A 220 -6.63 -28.09 -13.87
CA THR A 220 -5.89 -27.81 -15.11
C THR A 220 -5.38 -26.37 -15.19
N GLY A 221 -6.07 -25.43 -14.52
CA GLY A 221 -5.81 -24.00 -14.55
C GLY A 221 -6.76 -23.21 -15.45
N ALA A 222 -7.51 -23.88 -16.33
CA ALA A 222 -8.49 -23.26 -17.22
C ALA A 222 -9.86 -23.03 -16.58
N GLU A 223 -10.09 -23.61 -15.39
CA GLU A 223 -11.35 -23.50 -14.66
C GLU A 223 -11.64 -22.03 -14.33
N ARG A 224 -12.90 -21.61 -14.55
CA ARG A 224 -13.34 -20.24 -14.29
C ARG A 224 -13.79 -20.11 -12.85
N VAL A 225 -13.13 -19.24 -12.11
CA VAL A 225 -13.45 -18.92 -10.71
C VAL A 225 -14.12 -17.56 -10.64
N GLN A 226 -15.33 -17.52 -10.10
CA GLN A 226 -16.02 -16.25 -9.80
C GLN A 226 -15.35 -15.55 -8.63
N LEU A 227 -15.14 -14.24 -8.72
CA LEU A 227 -14.36 -13.50 -7.73
C LEU A 227 -15.23 -12.93 -6.62
N ASN A 228 -14.73 -12.98 -5.39
CA ASN A 228 -15.29 -12.20 -4.29
C ASN A 228 -14.89 -10.72 -4.39
N ARG A 229 -15.47 -9.87 -3.53
CA ARG A 229 -15.20 -8.42 -3.54
C ARG A 229 -13.71 -8.08 -3.37
N PRO A 230 -12.96 -8.62 -2.39
CA PRO A 230 -11.52 -8.36 -2.26
C PRO A 230 -10.71 -8.66 -3.52
N TRP A 231 -11.06 -9.73 -4.24
CA TRP A 231 -10.40 -10.08 -5.50
C TRP A 231 -10.72 -9.10 -6.62
N ARG A 232 -11.99 -8.72 -6.81
CA ARG A 232 -12.38 -7.73 -7.83
C ARG A 232 -11.67 -6.38 -7.58
N ASP A 233 -11.64 -5.95 -6.34
CA ASP A 233 -10.94 -4.75 -5.90
C ASP A 233 -9.42 -4.82 -6.21
N HIS A 234 -8.82 -6.01 -6.07
CA HIS A 234 -7.41 -6.24 -6.36
C HIS A 234 -7.10 -6.20 -7.87
N LEU A 235 -8.02 -6.62 -8.73
CA LEU A 235 -7.75 -6.67 -10.18
C LEU A 235 -7.61 -5.31 -10.82
N HIS A 236 -8.20 -4.27 -10.23
CA HIS A 236 -7.92 -2.87 -10.60
C HIS A 236 -6.43 -2.50 -10.45
N LEU A 237 -5.68 -3.25 -9.64
CA LEU A 237 -4.25 -3.05 -9.44
C LEU A 237 -3.39 -3.73 -10.51
N ARG A 238 -3.99 -4.51 -11.42
CA ARG A 238 -3.29 -5.33 -12.41
C ARG A 238 -3.61 -4.86 -13.83
N HIS A 239 -2.58 -4.68 -14.66
CA HIS A 239 -2.76 -4.25 -16.04
C HIS A 239 -3.62 -5.24 -16.85
N GLY A 240 -4.72 -4.76 -17.44
CA GLY A 240 -5.59 -5.56 -18.31
C GLY A 240 -6.65 -6.40 -17.59
N TYR A 241 -6.77 -6.30 -16.26
CA TYR A 241 -7.74 -7.09 -15.47
C TYR A 241 -8.81 -6.24 -14.78
N ASP A 242 -8.82 -4.92 -15.01
CA ASP A 242 -9.83 -4.02 -14.46
C ASP A 242 -11.26 -4.46 -14.86
N GLY A 243 -12.16 -4.55 -13.87
CA GLY A 243 -13.57 -4.84 -14.08
C GLY A 243 -13.91 -6.33 -14.25
N GLN A 244 -12.92 -7.22 -14.25
CA GLN A 244 -13.16 -8.66 -14.37
C GLN A 244 -13.89 -9.21 -13.14
N THR A 245 -14.91 -10.04 -13.38
CA THR A 245 -15.70 -10.71 -12.32
C THR A 245 -15.33 -12.17 -12.12
N GLU A 246 -14.55 -12.73 -13.05
CA GLU A 246 -14.07 -14.10 -13.02
C GLU A 246 -12.64 -14.17 -13.57
N LEU A 247 -11.89 -15.20 -13.17
CA LEU A 247 -10.55 -15.48 -13.71
C LEU A 247 -10.36 -16.98 -13.97
N PRO A 248 -9.51 -17.36 -14.94
CA PRO A 248 -8.92 -18.68 -14.96
C PRO A 248 -8.17 -18.94 -13.64
N LEU A 249 -8.29 -20.15 -13.10
CA LEU A 249 -7.66 -20.53 -11.85
C LEU A 249 -6.14 -20.32 -11.88
N ALA A 250 -5.47 -20.58 -13.01
CA ALA A 250 -4.04 -20.31 -13.15
C ALA A 250 -3.69 -18.82 -12.91
N THR A 251 -4.50 -17.91 -13.43
CA THR A 251 -4.31 -16.45 -13.26
C THR A 251 -4.61 -16.03 -11.81
N LEU A 252 -5.63 -16.60 -11.19
CA LEU A 252 -5.92 -16.38 -9.78
C LEU A 252 -4.73 -16.81 -8.92
N LEU A 253 -4.16 -17.99 -9.16
CA LEU A 253 -2.98 -18.47 -8.43
C LEU A 253 -1.73 -17.64 -8.73
N GLN A 254 -1.57 -17.11 -9.95
CA GLN A 254 -0.47 -16.19 -10.29
C GLN A 254 -0.52 -14.91 -9.45
N PHE A 255 -1.72 -14.37 -9.18
CA PHE A 255 -1.92 -13.14 -8.43
C PHE A 255 -2.24 -13.35 -6.95
N GLY A 256 -2.41 -14.60 -6.52
CA GLY A 256 -2.83 -14.96 -5.17
C GLY A 256 -1.65 -15.08 -4.22
N ARG A 257 -1.91 -15.00 -2.92
CA ARG A 257 -0.89 -15.24 -1.91
C ARG A 257 -0.76 -16.73 -1.62
N LEU A 258 0.20 -17.37 -2.28
CA LEU A 258 0.49 -18.80 -2.11
C LEU A 258 1.55 -19.08 -1.03
N ARG A 259 2.30 -18.04 -0.64
CA ARG A 259 3.41 -18.13 0.32
C ARG A 259 3.73 -16.77 0.97
N PRO A 260 4.12 -16.75 2.25
CA PRO A 260 3.83 -17.79 3.23
C PRO A 260 2.30 -17.95 3.40
N VAL A 261 1.84 -19.13 3.81
CA VAL A 261 0.42 -19.32 4.17
C VAL A 261 0.09 -18.43 5.37
N GLU A 262 -0.98 -17.64 5.27
CA GLU A 262 -1.43 -16.84 6.41
C GLU A 262 -2.20 -17.69 7.41
N ARG A 263 -2.08 -17.34 8.69
CA ARG A 263 -2.87 -17.94 9.77
C ARG A 263 -4.37 -17.95 9.47
N THR A 264 -4.89 -16.89 8.87
CA THR A 264 -6.32 -16.79 8.48
C THR A 264 -6.70 -17.84 7.44
N ALA A 265 -5.84 -18.10 6.46
CA ALA A 265 -6.05 -19.14 5.45
C ALA A 265 -5.93 -20.54 6.05
N ALA A 266 -4.92 -20.78 6.89
CA ALA A 266 -4.74 -22.05 7.60
C ALA A 266 -5.91 -22.35 8.54
N LEU A 267 -6.41 -21.35 9.29
CA LEU A 267 -7.62 -21.48 10.13
C LEU A 267 -8.86 -21.79 9.30
N ALA A 268 -9.03 -21.17 8.14
CA ALA A 268 -10.15 -21.46 7.25
C ALA A 268 -10.09 -22.91 6.75
N LEU A 269 -8.91 -23.39 6.35
CA LEU A 269 -8.71 -24.79 5.95
C LEU A 269 -8.93 -25.77 7.11
N HIS A 270 -8.47 -25.44 8.32
CA HIS A 270 -8.73 -26.27 9.49
C HIS A 270 -10.22 -26.37 9.78
N LYS A 271 -10.98 -25.27 9.74
CA LYS A 271 -12.44 -25.29 9.92
C LYS A 271 -13.17 -26.15 8.90
N LEU A 272 -12.65 -26.24 7.67
CA LEU A 272 -13.24 -27.05 6.60
C LEU A 272 -12.90 -28.54 6.70
N THR A 273 -11.72 -28.86 7.24
CA THR A 273 -11.17 -30.23 7.21
C THR A 273 -11.15 -30.93 8.56
N ASN A 274 -11.26 -30.17 9.66
CA ASN A 274 -11.04 -30.60 11.03
C ASN A 274 -9.74 -31.42 11.20
N ASN A 275 -8.70 -31.09 10.43
CA ASN A 275 -7.47 -31.86 10.39
C ASN A 275 -6.60 -31.56 11.63
N GLU A 276 -6.27 -32.60 12.40
CA GLU A 276 -5.48 -32.50 13.65
C GLU A 276 -4.05 -32.02 13.41
N ARG A 277 -3.41 -32.46 12.32
CA ARG A 277 -2.05 -32.02 11.99
C ARG A 277 -2.00 -30.53 11.64
N LEU A 278 -3.01 -30.03 10.92
CA LEU A 278 -3.13 -28.61 10.64
C LEU A 278 -3.40 -27.79 11.92
N LEU A 279 -4.15 -28.35 12.87
CA LEU A 279 -4.33 -27.73 14.19
C LEU A 279 -3.00 -27.64 14.93
N ALA A 280 -2.19 -28.71 14.95
CA ALA A 280 -0.86 -28.69 15.55
C ALA A 280 0.08 -27.66 14.91
N ILE A 281 0.03 -27.50 13.58
CA ILE A 281 0.78 -26.45 12.85
C ILE A 281 0.34 -25.04 13.33
N LEU A 282 -0.96 -24.82 13.47
CA LEU A 282 -1.53 -23.54 13.94
C LEU A 282 -1.14 -23.24 15.39
N ASP A 283 -1.14 -24.25 16.27
CA ASP A 283 -0.76 -24.10 17.67
C ASP A 283 0.75 -23.85 17.83
N GLY A 284 1.56 -24.47 16.96
CA GLY A 284 3.00 -24.27 16.89
C GLY A 284 3.46 -23.02 16.12
N TRP A 285 2.53 -22.21 15.59
CA TRP A 285 2.83 -21.02 14.77
C TRP A 285 3.74 -21.32 13.57
N ALA A 286 3.58 -22.50 12.98
CA ALA A 286 4.44 -23.00 11.92
C ALA A 286 3.85 -22.81 10.52
N GLU A 287 2.65 -22.19 10.39
CA GLU A 287 1.96 -22.04 9.10
C GLU A 287 2.76 -21.25 8.04
N ASP A 288 3.64 -20.35 8.47
CA ASP A 288 4.42 -19.50 7.57
C ASP A 288 5.60 -20.24 6.89
N GLN A 289 5.93 -21.44 7.37
CA GLN A 289 6.91 -22.36 6.78
C GLN A 289 6.33 -23.13 5.59
N TRP A 290 5.00 -23.12 5.43
CA TRP A 290 4.30 -23.86 4.39
C TRP A 290 4.01 -22.98 3.17
N GLU A 291 4.00 -23.61 1.99
CA GLU A 291 3.34 -23.07 0.80
C GLU A 291 1.96 -23.70 0.65
N MET A 292 1.04 -22.99 -0.01
CA MET A 292 -0.34 -23.44 -0.14
C MET A 292 -0.46 -24.84 -0.75
N TRP A 293 0.38 -25.18 -1.74
CA TRP A 293 0.35 -26.51 -2.36
C TRP A 293 0.75 -27.64 -1.40
N ASP A 294 1.69 -27.40 -0.48
CA ASP A 294 2.13 -28.39 0.50
C ASP A 294 0.99 -28.71 1.47
N LEU A 295 0.34 -27.65 1.98
CA LEU A 295 -0.75 -27.76 2.93
C LEU A 295 -1.96 -28.45 2.27
N LEU A 296 -2.30 -28.09 1.04
CA LEU A 296 -3.35 -28.76 0.27
C LEU A 296 -3.01 -30.23 -0.03
N GLY A 297 -1.75 -30.55 -0.35
CA GLY A 297 -1.30 -31.92 -0.56
C GLY A 297 -1.39 -32.78 0.71
N MET A 298 -0.99 -32.21 1.85
CA MET A 298 -1.13 -32.84 3.16
C MET A 298 -2.60 -33.16 3.48
N LEU A 299 -3.49 -32.18 3.27
CA LEU A 299 -4.93 -32.36 3.48
C LEU A 299 -5.53 -33.39 2.51
N ALA A 300 -5.08 -33.39 1.24
CA ALA A 300 -5.51 -34.37 0.25
C ALA A 300 -5.15 -35.80 0.67
N THR A 301 -3.95 -35.98 1.23
CA THR A 301 -3.49 -37.27 1.76
C THR A 301 -4.33 -37.71 2.97
N ALA A 302 -4.82 -36.75 3.75
CA ALA A 302 -5.74 -36.98 4.86
C ALA A 302 -7.21 -37.16 4.44
N GLY A 303 -7.50 -37.30 3.14
CA GLY A 303 -8.84 -37.58 2.62
C GLY A 303 -9.69 -36.37 2.27
N TYR A 304 -9.18 -35.14 2.42
CA TYR A 304 -9.87 -33.95 1.91
C TYR A 304 -9.81 -33.93 0.38
N ASN A 305 -10.85 -33.39 -0.29
CA ASN A 305 -10.83 -33.18 -1.74
C ASN A 305 -10.65 -31.69 -2.06
N PRO A 306 -9.42 -31.23 -2.44
CA PRO A 306 -9.15 -29.83 -2.73
C PRO A 306 -9.93 -29.25 -3.92
N LYS A 307 -10.50 -30.09 -4.79
CA LYS A 307 -11.30 -29.62 -5.94
C LYS A 307 -12.50 -28.79 -5.52
N ARG A 308 -13.04 -29.09 -4.33
CA ARG A 308 -14.19 -28.36 -3.80
C ARG A 308 -13.93 -26.85 -3.66
N LEU A 309 -12.68 -26.46 -3.42
CA LEU A 309 -12.32 -25.05 -3.23
C LEU A 309 -12.64 -24.18 -4.44
N TRP A 310 -12.31 -24.65 -5.64
CA TRP A 310 -12.54 -23.89 -6.88
C TRP A 310 -13.88 -24.19 -7.55
N GLN A 311 -14.58 -25.26 -7.11
CA GLN A 311 -15.95 -25.57 -7.54
C GLN A 311 -17.01 -24.79 -6.75
N ALA A 312 -16.66 -24.34 -5.53
CA ALA A 312 -17.53 -23.53 -4.70
C ALA A 312 -17.71 -22.11 -5.25
N THR A 313 -18.76 -21.44 -4.80
CA THR A 313 -19.15 -20.09 -5.23
C THR A 313 -18.71 -19.02 -4.23
N PRO A 314 -18.64 -17.72 -4.59
CA PRO A 314 -18.17 -16.65 -3.70
C PRO A 314 -18.86 -16.53 -2.32
N GLY A 315 -20.08 -17.06 -2.17
CA GLY A 315 -20.81 -17.10 -0.90
C GLY A 315 -20.40 -18.23 0.03
N ASP A 316 -19.78 -19.29 -0.50
CA ASP A 316 -19.45 -20.50 0.26
C ASP A 316 -18.20 -20.30 1.12
N TYR A 317 -18.17 -20.93 2.29
CA TYR A 317 -17.03 -20.87 3.21
C TYR A 317 -15.76 -21.47 2.60
N GLU A 318 -15.91 -22.49 1.76
CA GLU A 318 -14.82 -23.22 1.11
C GLU A 318 -14.33 -22.57 -0.19
N HIS A 319 -14.91 -21.46 -0.60
CA HIS A 319 -14.51 -20.80 -1.84
C HIS A 319 -13.04 -20.38 -1.85
N ILE A 320 -12.33 -20.71 -2.94
CA ILE A 320 -10.89 -20.52 -3.07
C ILE A 320 -10.46 -19.06 -2.87
N CYS A 321 -11.26 -18.08 -3.26
CA CYS A 321 -10.93 -16.66 -3.05
C CYS A 321 -10.90 -16.24 -1.56
N ARG A 322 -11.48 -17.06 -0.66
CA ARG A 322 -11.39 -16.87 0.81
C ARG A 322 -10.15 -17.52 1.39
N ILE A 323 -9.75 -18.66 0.82
CA ILE A 323 -8.57 -19.43 1.25
C ILE A 323 -7.28 -18.80 0.73
N ILE A 324 -7.29 -18.37 -0.54
CA ILE A 324 -6.15 -17.73 -1.21
C ILE A 324 -6.51 -16.26 -1.42
N PRO A 325 -6.15 -15.37 -0.49
CA PRO A 325 -6.35 -13.94 -0.67
C PRO A 325 -5.44 -13.40 -1.80
N PRO A 326 -5.76 -12.24 -2.38
CA PRO A 326 -4.89 -11.60 -3.36
C PRO A 326 -3.51 -11.25 -2.77
N GLU A 327 -2.51 -11.20 -3.64
CA GLU A 327 -1.15 -10.88 -3.24
C GLU A 327 -0.99 -9.40 -2.83
N ARG A 328 -0.06 -9.11 -1.91
CA ARG A 328 0.18 -7.76 -1.38
C ARG A 328 1.35 -7.03 -2.06
N TRP A 329 1.39 -5.72 -1.90
CA TRP A 329 2.54 -4.90 -2.27
C TRP A 329 3.82 -5.31 -1.52
N ARG A 330 4.97 -5.34 -2.21
CA ARG A 330 6.31 -5.54 -1.63
C ARG A 330 7.13 -4.28 -1.78
N LEU A 331 7.70 -3.78 -0.69
CA LEU A 331 8.48 -2.55 -0.67
C LEU A 331 9.95 -2.82 -0.98
N TYR A 332 10.51 -2.02 -1.90
CA TYR A 332 11.93 -1.98 -2.23
C TYR A 332 12.43 -0.55 -2.12
N SER A 333 13.62 -0.33 -1.59
CA SER A 333 14.22 1.00 -1.57
C SER A 333 14.67 1.41 -2.98
N ILE A 334 14.34 2.63 -3.38
CA ILE A 334 14.79 3.18 -4.66
C ILE A 334 16.29 3.48 -4.58
N SER A 335 17.04 3.05 -5.59
CA SER A 335 18.51 3.14 -5.65
C SER A 335 19.06 4.15 -6.66
N SER A 336 18.19 5.02 -7.16
CA SER A 336 18.47 6.12 -8.09
C SER A 336 18.00 7.47 -7.56
N ILE A 337 18.27 8.52 -8.32
CA ILE A 337 17.68 9.86 -8.17
C ILE A 337 16.82 10.15 -9.40
N GLN A 338 15.80 10.98 -9.25
CA GLN A 338 15.02 11.43 -10.40
C GLN A 338 15.82 12.47 -11.19
N ASP A 339 16.14 12.12 -12.44
CA ASP A 339 16.92 12.90 -13.39
C ASP A 339 16.25 12.96 -14.78
N GLU A 340 16.96 13.48 -15.79
CA GLU A 340 16.45 13.61 -17.16
C GLU A 340 16.16 12.25 -17.81
N ALA A 341 16.79 11.17 -17.36
CA ALA A 341 16.57 9.84 -17.93
C ALA A 341 15.20 9.25 -17.54
N GLN A 342 14.51 9.84 -16.55
CA GLN A 342 13.20 9.38 -16.06
C GLN A 342 13.20 7.87 -15.75
N GLU A 343 14.25 7.39 -15.09
CA GLU A 343 14.37 6.00 -14.68
C GLU A 343 14.16 5.86 -13.16
N LEU A 344 13.58 4.72 -12.75
CA LEU A 344 13.52 4.29 -11.35
C LEU A 344 14.30 2.99 -11.22
N HIS A 345 15.34 2.99 -10.38
CA HIS A 345 16.22 1.83 -10.19
C HIS A 345 15.93 1.17 -8.86
N LEU A 346 15.92 -0.16 -8.85
CA LEU A 346 15.91 -0.99 -7.65
C LEU A 346 17.15 -1.86 -7.62
N THR A 347 17.71 -2.09 -6.43
CA THR A 347 18.78 -3.05 -6.22
C THR A 347 18.24 -4.19 -5.36
N VAL A 348 18.04 -5.34 -5.98
CA VAL A 348 17.26 -6.46 -5.42
C VAL A 348 18.16 -7.69 -5.30
N GLY A 349 18.31 -8.19 -4.08
CA GLY A 349 18.94 -9.49 -3.84
C GLY A 349 17.88 -10.58 -3.89
N HIS A 350 18.24 -11.72 -4.48
CA HIS A 350 17.35 -12.86 -4.52
C HIS A 350 17.19 -13.48 -3.12
N PHE A 351 16.05 -13.22 -2.48
CA PHE A 351 15.74 -13.84 -1.19
C PHE A 351 15.35 -15.31 -1.39
N HIS A 352 16.20 -16.20 -0.91
CA HIS A 352 15.93 -17.61 -0.73
C HIS A 352 16.23 -17.98 0.73
N TYR A 353 15.56 -19.00 1.23
CA TYR A 353 15.78 -19.52 2.58
C TYR A 353 15.36 -20.97 2.63
N GLU A 354 15.93 -21.71 3.57
CA GLU A 354 15.47 -23.04 3.93
C GLU A 354 14.56 -22.93 5.14
N THR A 355 13.39 -23.57 5.09
CA THR A 355 12.53 -23.68 6.28
C THR A 355 13.20 -24.58 7.30
N ALA A 356 13.15 -24.20 8.58
CA ALA A 356 13.73 -24.99 9.64
C ALA A 356 13.05 -26.37 9.71
N ALA A 357 13.84 -27.43 9.85
CA ALA A 357 13.28 -28.75 10.09
C ALA A 357 12.60 -28.78 11.47
N SER A 358 11.34 -29.19 11.50
CA SER A 358 10.59 -29.43 12.74
C SER A 358 9.70 -30.65 12.57
N GLU A 359 9.17 -31.18 13.67
CA GLU A 359 8.15 -32.24 13.62
C GLU A 359 6.90 -31.81 12.82
N LEU A 360 6.64 -30.50 12.77
CA LEU A 360 5.48 -29.89 12.12
C LEU A 360 5.72 -29.46 10.68
N SER A 361 6.97 -29.35 10.22
CA SER A 361 7.30 -28.92 8.85
C SER A 361 8.63 -29.53 8.38
N PRO A 362 8.66 -30.19 7.21
CA PRO A 362 9.93 -30.64 6.63
C PRO A 362 10.80 -29.44 6.20
N PRO A 363 12.13 -29.61 6.16
CA PRO A 363 13.00 -28.61 5.56
C PRO A 363 12.73 -28.53 4.05
N ALA A 364 12.57 -27.31 3.55
CA ALA A 364 12.29 -27.04 2.15
C ALA A 364 12.94 -25.74 1.72
N GLN A 365 13.52 -25.75 0.52
CA GLN A 365 14.06 -24.56 -0.12
C GLN A 365 12.92 -23.67 -0.63
N ARG A 366 12.87 -22.43 -0.17
CA ARG A 366 11.82 -21.45 -0.45
C ARG A 366 12.43 -20.18 -1.05
N ARG A 367 11.70 -19.50 -1.93
CA ARG A 367 12.14 -18.26 -2.60
C ARG A 367 11.12 -17.14 -2.47
N GLY A 368 11.49 -15.98 -1.91
CA GLY A 368 10.58 -14.87 -1.68
C GLY A 368 9.82 -14.45 -2.94
N THR A 369 8.49 -14.22 -2.84
CA THR A 369 7.64 -13.95 -4.01
C THR A 369 8.10 -12.72 -4.79
N GLY A 370 8.35 -11.61 -4.09
CA GLY A 370 8.72 -10.34 -4.72
C GLY A 370 10.12 -10.34 -5.33
N SER A 371 11.13 -10.80 -4.59
CA SER A 371 12.52 -10.86 -5.08
C SER A 371 12.65 -11.83 -6.25
N SER A 372 11.95 -12.97 -6.20
CA SER A 372 11.92 -13.94 -7.28
C SER A 372 11.20 -13.41 -8.51
N PHE A 373 10.08 -12.70 -8.31
CA PHE A 373 9.37 -12.04 -9.40
C PHE A 373 10.28 -11.05 -10.12
N LEU A 374 10.89 -10.11 -9.39
CA LEU A 374 11.79 -9.11 -9.94
C LEU A 374 13.06 -9.70 -10.57
N ALA A 375 13.59 -10.79 -10.01
CA ALA A 375 14.71 -11.53 -10.59
C ALA A 375 14.35 -12.15 -11.94
N ARG A 376 13.20 -12.83 -12.04
CA ARG A 376 12.71 -13.47 -13.27
C ARG A 376 12.30 -12.47 -14.35
N LEU A 377 12.11 -11.20 -14.01
CA LEU A 377 11.88 -10.17 -15.02
C LEU A 377 13.06 -10.05 -15.99
N ALA A 378 14.26 -10.49 -15.61
CA ALA A 378 15.40 -10.59 -16.53
C ALA A 378 15.16 -11.60 -17.67
N ASP A 379 14.41 -12.66 -17.40
CA ASP A 379 14.11 -13.73 -18.36
C ASP A 379 12.92 -13.39 -19.26
N GLY A 380 12.23 -12.27 -18.98
CA GLY A 380 11.05 -11.82 -19.71
C GLY A 380 11.35 -10.81 -20.81
N ALA A 381 10.36 -10.55 -21.66
CA ALA A 381 10.46 -9.52 -22.69
C ALA A 381 10.54 -8.11 -22.05
N PRO A 382 11.45 -7.23 -22.55
CA PRO A 382 11.43 -5.81 -22.23
C PRO A 382 10.04 -5.20 -22.49
N GLY A 383 9.65 -4.21 -21.70
CA GLY A 383 8.36 -3.51 -21.85
C GLY A 383 7.18 -4.15 -21.09
N LYS A 384 7.37 -5.27 -20.37
CA LYS A 384 6.34 -5.79 -19.45
C LYS A 384 5.94 -4.69 -18.47
N LEU A 385 4.64 -4.37 -18.42
CA LEU A 385 4.09 -3.42 -17.47
C LEU A 385 4.01 -4.05 -16.08
N VAL A 386 4.57 -3.36 -15.10
CA VAL A 386 4.55 -3.76 -13.70
C VAL A 386 3.79 -2.70 -12.91
N SER A 387 2.89 -3.14 -12.04
CA SER A 387 2.17 -2.25 -11.13
C SER A 387 3.11 -1.78 -10.02
N VAL A 388 3.32 -0.47 -9.94
CA VAL A 388 4.19 0.15 -8.95
C VAL A 388 3.49 1.29 -8.21
N LYS A 389 3.94 1.57 -6.99
CA LYS A 389 3.54 2.74 -6.22
C LYS A 389 4.75 3.29 -5.47
N VAL A 390 4.94 4.62 -5.50
CA VAL A 390 5.98 5.25 -4.68
C VAL A 390 5.45 5.47 -3.26
N VAL A 391 6.32 5.22 -2.28
CA VAL A 391 6.06 5.43 -0.87
C VAL A 391 7.15 6.33 -0.33
N HIS A 392 6.76 7.45 0.28
CA HIS A 392 7.66 8.46 0.83
C HIS A 392 7.82 8.32 2.35
N PRO A 393 8.86 7.63 2.86
CA PRO A 393 9.04 7.42 4.29
C PRO A 393 9.50 8.75 4.92
N PRO A 394 8.77 9.29 5.92
CA PRO A 394 9.02 10.65 6.41
C PRO A 394 10.34 10.85 7.14
N ARG A 395 11.01 9.76 7.55
CA ARG A 395 12.24 9.79 8.37
C ARG A 395 13.46 9.23 7.64
N PHE A 396 13.35 8.98 6.34
CA PHE A 396 14.43 8.38 5.58
C PHE A 396 14.70 9.20 4.31
N GLY A 397 15.62 10.14 4.43
CA GLY A 397 15.99 11.10 3.38
C GLY A 397 17.18 11.94 3.82
N LEU A 398 17.63 12.85 2.96
CA LEU A 398 18.71 13.76 3.30
C LEU A 398 18.28 14.79 4.35
N PRO A 399 19.18 15.21 5.26
CA PRO A 399 18.96 16.38 6.10
C PRO A 399 18.72 17.63 5.26
N ALA A 400 17.87 18.54 5.74
CA ALA A 400 17.61 19.83 5.08
C ALA A 400 18.91 20.67 4.95
N ASP A 401 19.79 20.62 5.95
CA ASP A 401 21.11 21.21 5.87
C ASP A 401 22.07 20.30 5.09
N GLY A 402 22.34 20.72 3.85
CA GLY A 402 23.32 20.11 2.96
C GLY A 402 24.78 20.30 3.38
N LYS A 403 25.11 20.72 4.59
CA LYS A 403 26.46 20.65 5.17
C LYS A 403 26.59 19.56 6.24
N ARG A 404 25.46 19.05 6.75
CA ARG A 404 25.46 18.03 7.79
C ARG A 404 26.13 16.75 7.28
N PRO A 405 27.11 16.20 8.02
CA PRO A 405 27.77 14.96 7.63
C PRO A 405 26.79 13.79 7.67
N LEU A 406 27.00 12.82 6.78
CA LEU A 406 26.21 11.59 6.69
C LEU A 406 27.08 10.40 7.09
N VAL A 407 26.57 9.56 7.99
CA VAL A 407 27.15 8.26 8.31
C VAL A 407 26.14 7.20 7.87
N MET A 408 26.56 6.29 6.99
CA MET A 408 25.67 5.31 6.39
C MET A 408 26.20 3.90 6.64
N PHE A 409 25.36 3.07 7.26
CA PHE A 409 25.63 1.67 7.52
C PHE A 409 24.83 0.83 6.52
N ALA A 410 25.51 0.00 5.75
CA ALA A 410 24.88 -0.83 4.73
C ALA A 410 25.54 -2.22 4.69
N GLY A 411 24.71 -3.26 4.77
CA GLY A 411 25.09 -4.65 4.51
C GLY A 411 24.25 -5.19 3.35
N GLY A 412 24.89 -5.94 2.44
CA GLY A 412 24.22 -6.52 1.27
C GLY A 412 23.43 -5.50 0.45
N THR A 413 22.17 -5.81 0.17
CA THR A 413 21.23 -4.96 -0.59
C THR A 413 20.80 -3.69 0.15
N GLY A 414 21.13 -3.55 1.44
CA GLY A 414 20.93 -2.31 2.21
C GLY A 414 21.68 -1.10 1.64
N ILE A 415 22.61 -1.31 0.69
CA ILE A 415 23.26 -0.24 -0.08
C ILE A 415 22.30 0.50 -1.02
N ALA A 416 21.17 -0.12 -1.40
CA ALA A 416 20.21 0.41 -2.38
C ALA A 416 19.85 1.88 -2.15
N PRO A 417 19.24 2.29 -1.02
CA PRO A 417 18.90 3.69 -0.78
C PRO A 417 20.11 4.62 -0.70
N MET A 418 21.25 4.12 -0.20
CA MET A 418 22.46 4.93 0.01
C MET A 418 23.04 5.41 -1.32
N ARG A 419 22.89 4.61 -2.38
CA ARG A 419 23.27 5.01 -3.76
C ARG A 419 22.52 6.27 -4.19
N GLY A 420 21.20 6.31 -3.99
CA GLY A 420 20.38 7.47 -4.29
C GLY A 420 20.77 8.69 -3.45
N LEU A 421 20.96 8.51 -2.14
CA LEU A 421 21.36 9.59 -1.23
C LEU A 421 22.72 10.19 -1.60
N ILE A 422 23.69 9.36 -1.99
CA ILE A 422 25.00 9.82 -2.46
C ILE A 422 24.89 10.55 -3.79
N ALA A 423 24.17 9.99 -4.76
CA ALA A 423 23.97 10.62 -6.05
C ALA A 423 23.33 12.02 -5.89
N GLU A 424 22.35 12.13 -5.01
CA GLU A 424 21.71 13.40 -4.68
C GLU A 424 22.69 14.39 -4.03
N ARG A 425 23.52 13.91 -3.09
CA ARG A 425 24.54 14.73 -2.42
C ARG A 425 25.58 15.26 -3.40
N VAL A 426 26.03 14.44 -4.34
CA VAL A 426 26.98 14.82 -5.40
C VAL A 426 26.33 15.83 -6.34
N ARG A 427 25.08 15.61 -6.75
CA ARG A 427 24.31 16.53 -7.59
C ARG A 427 24.16 17.91 -6.94
N ALA A 428 23.84 17.95 -5.65
CA ALA A 428 23.70 19.18 -4.89
C ALA A 428 25.05 19.92 -4.72
N GLY A 429 26.15 19.19 -4.53
CA GLY A 429 27.50 19.76 -4.45
C GLY A 429 28.05 20.30 -5.77
N GLY A 430 27.65 19.71 -6.91
CA GLY A 430 28.07 20.13 -8.25
C GLY A 430 27.39 21.41 -8.79
N ARG A 431 26.29 21.86 -8.17
CA ARG A 431 25.59 23.10 -8.56
C ARG A 431 26.21 24.39 -8.02
N GLY A 432 27.35 24.31 -7.33
CA GLY A 432 28.16 25.47 -6.95
C GLY A 432 29.41 25.59 -7.82
N ARG A 433 29.39 26.47 -8.83
CA ARG A 433 30.65 27.09 -9.28
C ARG A 433 31.11 28.00 -8.15
N CYS A 434 32.10 27.57 -7.38
CA CYS A 434 32.84 28.46 -6.51
C CYS A 434 34.33 28.16 -6.70
N GLY A 435 35.04 29.08 -7.35
CA GLY A 435 36.49 29.09 -7.37
C GLY A 435 37.02 29.18 -5.95
N SER A 436 38.11 28.48 -5.66
CA SER A 436 38.80 28.53 -4.37
C SER A 436 37.92 28.15 -3.16
N CYS A 437 37.40 26.92 -3.14
CA CYS A 437 37.06 26.25 -1.89
C CYS A 437 37.36 24.75 -2.02
N SER A 438 38.46 24.33 -1.39
CA SER A 438 38.66 22.95 -0.94
C SER A 438 37.58 22.62 0.09
N ALA A 439 36.35 22.38 -0.38
CA ALA A 439 35.34 21.76 0.43
C ALA A 439 35.70 20.28 0.50
N ARG A 440 36.39 19.87 1.56
CA ARG A 440 36.29 18.51 2.10
C ARG A 440 34.83 18.29 2.46
N ALA A 441 33.98 18.02 1.45
CA ALA A 441 32.72 17.34 1.66
C ALA A 441 33.09 16.04 2.36
N SER A 442 32.74 15.94 3.64
CA SER A 442 32.98 14.76 4.46
C SER A 442 32.48 13.55 3.67
N ARG A 443 33.43 12.76 3.16
CA ARG A 443 33.12 11.54 2.41
C ARG A 443 32.19 10.72 3.29
N PRO A 444 31.06 10.20 2.77
CA PRO A 444 30.24 9.29 3.54
C PRO A 444 31.11 8.15 4.04
N ILE A 445 31.17 7.98 5.38
CA ILE A 445 31.90 6.88 5.98
C ILE A 445 31.02 5.63 5.81
N PHE A 446 31.49 4.72 4.96
CA PHE A 446 30.88 3.41 4.76
C PHE A 446 31.48 2.41 5.73
N ILE A 447 30.64 1.88 6.60
CA ILE A 447 30.99 0.72 7.42
C ILE A 447 30.20 -0.46 6.87
N THR A 448 30.88 -1.32 6.11
CA THR A 448 30.33 -2.56 5.60
C THR A 448 30.62 -3.67 6.60
N LYS A 449 29.59 -4.43 7.00
CA LYS A 449 29.81 -5.70 7.72
C LYS A 449 30.46 -6.66 6.73
N ARG A 450 31.74 -6.98 6.89
CA ARG A 450 32.32 -8.18 6.27
C ARG A 450 31.61 -9.36 6.92
N SER A 451 30.84 -10.09 6.12
CA SER A 451 30.28 -11.39 6.50
C SER A 451 31.40 -12.37 6.76
#